data_AF-A0A2I0AGK5-F1
#
_entry.id   AF-A0A2I0AGK5-F1
#
_cell.length_a   1.000
_cell.length_b   1.000
_cell.length_c   1.000
_cell.angle_alpha   90.00
_cell.angle_beta   90.00
_cell.angle_gamma   90.00
#
_symmetry.space_group_name_H-M   'P 1'
#
loop_
_entity.id
_entity.type
_entity.pdbx_description
1 polymer ?
#
loop_
_entity_poly.entity_id
_entity_poly.type
_entity_poly.pdbx_seq_one_letter_code
_entity_poly.pdbx_strand_id
1 'polypeptide(L)'
;MAMKCIHVFSDSQLVVNQVNRAFETKSEVLKKYLQQAHSLISQFEDFSLTHIPRGENQVADRLVKVCWMDKILNYLKDGTQPDNRQEAKKLKLDCAKYILINGELYRRFYAKPLTKCLRPEEAQEVMEAVHKGECRTHARGRSLVMRILLQGFFWPNIHNDAQVFMEKCSQCQYYADIHRQPASYLKPINSSWPFAIWGLDFLGPMPTAMGNYKWILVAVDYFTKWIETKPLTHPTVQNVKNFL
;
A
#
# COMPACT_ATOMS: atom_id res chain seq x y z
N MET A 1 7.39 8.47 -44.88
CA MET A 1 7.53 9.78 -44.20
C MET A 1 8.52 9.59 -43.06
N ALA A 2 9.71 10.18 -43.15
CA ALA A 2 10.66 10.19 -42.03
C ALA A 2 10.29 11.36 -41.09
N MET A 3 10.28 11.14 -39.78
CA MET A 3 10.12 12.22 -38.80
C MET A 3 11.32 13.17 -38.91
N LYS A 4 11.07 14.44 -39.20
CA LYS A 4 12.10 15.47 -39.39
C LYS A 4 12.42 16.26 -38.12
N CYS A 5 11.41 16.45 -37.27
CA CYS A 5 11.52 17.24 -36.05
C CYS A 5 11.04 16.41 -34.86
N ILE A 6 11.78 16.43 -33.76
CA ILE A 6 11.43 15.69 -32.54
C ILE A 6 11.66 16.54 -31.29
N HIS A 7 10.65 16.57 -30.42
CA HIS A 7 10.75 17.16 -29.10
C HIS A 7 10.64 16.05 -28.05
N VAL A 8 11.67 15.90 -27.23
CA VAL A 8 11.82 14.81 -26.26
C VAL A 8 11.75 15.37 -24.85
N PHE A 9 11.02 14.68 -23.99
CA PHE A 9 10.95 14.97 -22.56
C PHE A 9 11.60 13.84 -21.77
N SER A 10 12.33 14.18 -20.70
CA SER A 10 13.00 13.21 -19.82
C SER A 10 12.96 13.67 -18.37
N ASP A 11 12.80 12.73 -17.44
CA ASP A 11 12.82 12.98 -15.99
C ASP A 11 14.21 12.89 -15.35
N SER A 12 15.24 12.56 -16.15
CA SER A 12 16.62 12.50 -15.69
C SER A 12 17.35 13.78 -16.03
N GLN A 13 17.37 14.73 -15.09
CA GLN A 13 18.10 16.00 -15.23
C GLN A 13 19.56 15.78 -15.65
N LEU A 14 20.22 14.73 -15.12
CA LEU A 14 21.58 14.39 -15.48
C LEU A 14 21.73 14.06 -16.96
N VAL A 15 20.85 13.20 -17.50
CA VAL A 15 20.88 12.79 -18.90
C VAL A 15 20.57 13.98 -19.81
N VAL A 16 19.56 14.79 -19.46
CA VAL A 16 19.21 16.00 -20.22
C VAL A 16 20.41 16.94 -20.30
N ASN A 17 21.07 17.21 -19.18
CA ASN A 17 22.21 18.12 -19.15
C ASN A 17 23.44 17.55 -19.88
N GLN A 18 23.67 16.23 -19.84
CA GLN A 18 24.76 15.60 -20.58
C GLN A 18 24.52 15.64 -22.10
N VAL A 19 23.30 15.32 -22.55
CA VAL A 19 22.93 15.36 -23.98
C VAL A 19 22.91 16.78 -24.51
N ASN A 20 22.45 17.76 -23.73
CA ASN A 20 22.51 19.18 -24.10
C ASN A 20 23.91 19.78 -23.93
N ARG A 21 24.93 18.97 -23.61
CA ARG A 21 26.34 19.37 -23.41
C ARG A 21 26.54 20.42 -22.31
N ALA A 22 25.59 20.56 -21.39
CA ALA A 22 25.72 21.40 -20.22
C ALA A 22 26.63 20.75 -19.16
N PHE A 23 26.61 19.40 -19.06
CA PHE A 23 27.42 18.63 -18.11
C PHE A 23 28.37 17.66 -18.83
N GLU A 24 29.56 17.43 -18.24
CA GLU A 24 30.51 16.44 -18.70
C GLU A 24 30.20 15.03 -18.19
N THR A 25 30.48 14.03 -19.02
CA THR A 25 30.31 12.61 -18.69
C THR A 25 31.65 11.98 -18.31
N LYS A 26 31.86 11.72 -17.02
CA LYS A 26 33.11 11.12 -16.49
C LYS A 26 33.19 9.60 -16.66
N SER A 27 32.05 8.92 -16.72
CA SER A 27 31.98 7.46 -16.85
C SER A 27 32.23 7.01 -18.28
N GLU A 28 33.17 6.08 -18.46
CA GLU A 28 33.56 5.55 -19.78
C GLU A 28 32.41 4.78 -20.46
N VAL A 29 31.52 4.18 -19.67
CA VAL A 29 30.31 3.50 -20.17
C VAL A 29 29.29 4.54 -20.66
N LEU A 30 29.05 5.60 -19.89
CA LEU A 30 28.09 6.63 -20.26
C LEU A 30 28.54 7.44 -21.47
N LYS A 31 29.85 7.62 -21.69
CA LYS A 31 30.37 8.24 -22.91
C LYS A 31 29.94 7.49 -24.17
N LYS A 32 29.96 6.15 -24.15
CA LYS A 32 29.51 5.32 -25.28
C LYS A 32 28.03 5.54 -25.58
N TYR A 33 27.19 5.59 -24.55
CA TYR A 33 25.76 5.88 -24.71
C TYR A 33 25.50 7.29 -25.21
N LEU A 34 26.21 8.29 -24.68
CA LEU A 34 26.09 9.68 -25.12
C LEU A 34 26.49 9.83 -26.61
N GLN A 35 27.55 9.14 -27.04
CA GLN A 35 27.98 9.13 -28.44
C GLN A 35 26.91 8.51 -29.35
N GLN A 36 26.31 7.39 -28.94
CA GLN A 36 25.19 6.79 -29.69
C GLN A 36 23.97 7.70 -29.73
N ALA A 37 23.62 8.33 -28.62
CA ALA A 37 22.52 9.29 -28.56
C ALA A 37 22.75 10.44 -29.54
N HIS A 38 23.94 11.04 -29.57
CA HIS A 38 24.27 12.10 -30.53
C HIS A 38 24.24 11.62 -31.99
N SER A 39 24.67 10.39 -32.27
CA SER A 39 24.59 9.78 -33.61
C SER A 39 23.14 9.58 -34.08
N LEU A 40 22.23 9.27 -33.16
CA LEU A 40 20.80 9.20 -33.45
C LEU A 40 20.18 10.59 -33.60
N ILE A 41 20.55 11.53 -32.73
CA ILE A 41 20.05 12.92 -32.77
C ILE A 41 20.42 13.59 -34.10
N SER A 42 21.61 13.31 -34.65
CA SER A 42 22.05 13.87 -35.92
C SER A 42 21.24 13.40 -37.14
N GLN A 43 20.31 12.45 -36.96
CA GLN A 43 19.41 11.99 -38.03
C GLN A 43 18.17 12.88 -38.18
N PHE A 44 17.94 13.81 -37.26
CA PHE A 44 16.79 14.73 -37.26
C PHE A 44 17.24 16.14 -37.69
N GLU A 45 16.35 16.86 -38.40
CA GLU A 45 16.57 18.26 -38.80
C GLU A 45 16.45 19.20 -37.59
N ASP A 46 15.53 18.90 -36.68
CA ASP A 46 15.31 19.65 -35.44
C ASP A 46 15.14 18.70 -34.25
N PHE A 47 15.85 18.98 -33.17
CA PHE A 47 15.87 18.19 -31.95
C PHE A 47 15.91 19.09 -30.72
N SER A 48 15.04 18.82 -29.77
CA SER A 48 15.08 19.46 -28.46
C SER A 48 14.77 18.45 -27.36
N LEU A 49 15.58 18.48 -26.29
CA LEU A 49 15.44 17.63 -25.11
C LEU A 49 15.24 18.50 -23.88
N THR A 50 14.08 18.35 -23.24
CA THR A 50 13.68 19.15 -22.08
C THR A 50 13.49 18.27 -20.85
N HIS A 51 13.99 18.74 -19.72
CA HIS A 51 13.77 18.07 -18.44
C HIS A 51 12.36 18.36 -17.93
N ILE A 52 11.67 17.33 -17.46
CA ILE A 52 10.41 17.44 -16.74
C ILE A 52 10.53 16.78 -15.36
N PRO A 53 9.89 17.32 -14.30
CA PRO A 53 9.86 16.64 -13.02
C PRO A 53 9.31 15.21 -13.14
N ARG A 54 9.84 14.28 -12.35
CA ARG A 54 9.39 12.87 -12.34
C ARG A 54 7.88 12.72 -12.13
N GLY A 55 7.27 13.60 -11.34
CA GLY A 55 5.81 13.62 -11.13
C GLY A 55 5.00 13.93 -12.40
N GLU A 56 5.61 14.56 -13.41
CA GLU A 56 4.99 14.93 -14.69
C GLU A 56 5.32 13.93 -15.81
N ASN A 57 6.31 13.05 -15.62
CA ASN A 57 6.71 12.02 -16.59
C ASN A 57 5.79 10.78 -16.61
N GLN A 58 4.58 10.90 -16.06
CA GLN A 58 3.63 9.79 -15.95
C GLN A 58 3.30 9.18 -17.32
N VAL A 59 3.21 10.00 -18.38
CA VAL A 59 2.90 9.52 -19.73
C VAL A 59 3.97 8.54 -20.24
N ALA A 60 5.25 8.87 -20.10
CA ALA A 60 6.33 7.98 -20.54
C ALA A 60 6.39 6.72 -19.67
N ASP A 61 6.22 6.86 -18.35
CA ASP A 61 6.16 5.72 -17.44
C ASP A 61 5.03 4.75 -17.82
N ARG A 62 3.85 5.26 -18.19
CA ARG A 62 2.73 4.45 -18.70
C ARG A 62 3.09 3.70 -19.98
N LEU A 63 3.79 4.35 -20.91
CA LEU A 63 4.18 3.77 -22.19
C LEU A 63 5.28 2.70 -22.06
N VAL A 64 6.18 2.84 -21.08
CA VAL A 64 7.30 1.91 -20.86
C VAL A 64 6.90 0.72 -19.99
N LYS A 65 5.86 0.86 -19.15
CA LYS A 65 5.41 -0.19 -18.24
C LYS A 65 4.82 -1.36 -19.03
N VAL A 66 5.65 -2.36 -19.32
CA VAL A 66 5.26 -3.61 -19.97
C VAL A 66 4.06 -4.20 -19.25
N CYS A 67 2.90 -4.18 -19.90
CA CYS A 67 1.70 -4.73 -19.34
C CYS A 67 1.74 -6.25 -19.52
N TRP A 68 1.26 -6.98 -18.51
CA TRP A 68 1.08 -8.43 -18.62
C TRP A 68 0.21 -8.82 -19.82
N MET A 69 -0.70 -7.93 -20.24
CA MET A 69 -1.61 -8.12 -21.36
C MET A 69 -0.89 -8.04 -22.71
N ASP A 70 0.17 -7.26 -22.84
CA ASP A 70 0.72 -6.91 -24.15
C ASP A 70 1.23 -8.15 -24.90
N LYS A 71 1.88 -9.09 -24.19
CA LYS A 71 2.32 -10.37 -24.79
C LYS A 71 1.14 -11.20 -25.33
N ILE A 72 0.02 -11.20 -24.62
CA ILE A 72 -1.18 -11.95 -25.00
C ILE A 72 -1.88 -11.25 -26.17
N LEU A 73 -2.00 -9.93 -26.10
CA LEU A 73 -2.60 -9.11 -27.16
C LEU A 73 -1.84 -9.25 -28.46
N ASN A 74 -0.51 -9.13 -28.45
CA ASN A 74 0.31 -9.24 -29.66
C ASN A 74 0.22 -10.65 -30.26
N TYR A 75 0.20 -11.70 -29.43
CA TYR A 75 -0.01 -13.06 -29.91
C TYR A 75 -1.40 -13.27 -30.54
N LEU A 76 -2.46 -12.75 -29.90
CA LEU A 76 -3.83 -12.92 -30.39
C LEU A 76 -4.17 -12.03 -31.60
N LYS A 77 -3.53 -10.87 -31.75
CA LYS A 77 -3.73 -9.96 -32.89
C LYS A 77 -2.85 -10.32 -34.08
N ASP A 78 -1.56 -10.47 -33.83
CA ASP A 78 -0.53 -10.49 -34.88
C ASP A 78 0.19 -11.85 -34.97
N GLY A 79 -0.12 -12.80 -34.09
CA GLY A 79 0.53 -14.10 -34.05
C GLY A 79 1.97 -14.07 -33.55
N THR A 80 2.43 -12.95 -32.96
CA THR A 80 3.82 -12.80 -32.49
C THR A 80 4.16 -13.83 -31.44
N GLN A 81 5.23 -14.59 -31.65
CA GLN A 81 5.68 -15.62 -30.72
C GLN A 81 7.21 -15.60 -30.59
N PRO A 82 7.78 -16.04 -29.45
CA PRO A 82 9.22 -16.21 -29.30
C PRO A 82 9.77 -17.27 -30.25
N ASP A 83 11.02 -17.10 -30.70
CA ASP A 83 11.72 -18.10 -31.52
C ASP A 83 11.96 -19.41 -30.76
N ASN A 84 12.10 -19.32 -29.44
CA ASN A 84 12.24 -20.50 -28.58
C ASN A 84 10.95 -21.32 -28.56
N ARG A 85 11.02 -22.53 -29.13
CA ARG A 85 9.90 -23.46 -29.24
C ARG A 85 9.22 -23.77 -27.90
N GLN A 86 9.97 -23.84 -26.81
CA GLN A 86 9.40 -24.11 -25.48
C GLN A 86 8.60 -22.92 -24.95
N GLU A 87 9.11 -21.71 -25.16
CA GLU A 87 8.44 -20.47 -24.75
C GLU A 87 7.21 -20.19 -25.61
N ALA A 88 7.29 -20.41 -26.92
CA ALA A 88 6.13 -20.32 -27.81
C ALA A 88 5.02 -21.29 -27.40
N LYS A 89 5.36 -22.53 -27.02
CA LYS A 89 4.40 -23.51 -26.53
C LYS A 89 3.74 -23.06 -25.21
N LYS A 90 4.52 -22.51 -24.27
CA LYS A 90 4.01 -21.96 -23.01
C LYS A 90 3.08 -20.76 -23.27
N LEU A 91 3.48 -19.84 -24.14
CA LEU A 91 2.69 -18.67 -24.52
C LEU A 91 1.35 -19.09 -25.15
N LYS A 92 1.38 -20.05 -26.08
CA LYS A 92 0.17 -20.58 -26.71
C LYS A 92 -0.80 -21.19 -25.68
N LEU A 93 -0.28 -21.97 -24.73
CA LEU A 93 -1.10 -22.57 -23.66
C LEU A 93 -1.70 -21.50 -22.75
N ASP A 94 -0.94 -20.45 -22.43
CA ASP A 94 -1.43 -19.36 -21.60
C ASP A 94 -2.49 -18.51 -22.31
N CYS A 95 -2.24 -18.17 -23.59
CA CYS A 95 -3.15 -17.38 -24.42
C CYS A 95 -4.50 -18.08 -24.67
N ALA A 96 -4.53 -19.42 -24.64
CA ALA A 96 -5.77 -20.20 -24.79
C ALA A 96 -6.83 -19.89 -23.71
N LYS A 97 -6.42 -19.29 -22.58
CA LYS A 97 -7.32 -18.85 -21.51
C LYS A 97 -8.02 -17.53 -21.82
N TYR A 98 -7.70 -16.87 -22.92
CA TYR A 98 -8.19 -15.54 -23.25
C TYR A 98 -8.90 -15.51 -24.61
N ILE A 99 -9.64 -14.44 -24.86
CA ILE A 99 -10.28 -14.15 -26.14
C ILE A 99 -10.25 -12.64 -26.39
N LEU A 100 -10.05 -12.25 -27.64
CA LEU A 100 -10.11 -10.85 -28.05
C LEU A 100 -11.50 -10.55 -28.63
N ILE A 101 -12.18 -9.55 -28.09
CA ILE A 101 -13.50 -9.09 -28.56
C ILE A 101 -13.42 -7.58 -28.73
N ASN A 102 -13.66 -7.07 -29.95
CA ASN A 102 -13.60 -5.64 -30.27
C ASN A 102 -12.28 -4.94 -29.83
N GLY A 103 -11.16 -5.66 -29.89
CA GLY A 103 -9.85 -5.14 -29.49
C GLY A 103 -9.58 -5.17 -27.98
N GLU A 104 -10.55 -5.60 -27.17
CA GLU A 104 -10.42 -5.79 -25.72
C GLU A 104 -10.17 -7.26 -25.36
N LEU A 105 -9.37 -7.51 -24.32
CA LEU A 105 -9.02 -8.84 -23.87
C LEU A 105 -10.02 -9.32 -22.79
N TYR A 106 -10.55 -10.52 -22.96
CA TYR A 106 -11.41 -11.18 -21.99
C TYR A 106 -10.81 -12.50 -21.55
N ARG A 107 -10.97 -12.86 -20.28
CA ARG A 107 -10.55 -14.15 -19.73
C ARG A 107 -11.70 -15.15 -19.76
N ARG A 108 -11.40 -16.35 -20.23
CA ARG A 108 -12.27 -17.53 -20.19
C ARG A 108 -12.16 -18.18 -18.81
N PHE A 109 -13.30 -18.47 -18.22
CA PHE A 109 -13.41 -19.27 -17.00
C PHE A 109 -14.28 -20.47 -17.27
N TYR A 110 -14.01 -21.59 -16.60
CA TYR A 110 -14.89 -22.75 -16.66
C TYR A 110 -16.24 -22.40 -16.01
N ALA A 111 -17.33 -22.52 -16.77
CA ALA A 111 -18.71 -22.27 -16.32
C ALA A 111 -18.99 -20.87 -15.71
N LYS A 112 -18.17 -19.84 -16.01
CA LYS A 112 -18.42 -18.45 -15.60
C LYS A 112 -18.43 -17.52 -16.81
N PRO A 113 -19.12 -16.36 -16.72
CA PRO A 113 -19.07 -15.34 -17.76
C PRO A 113 -17.64 -14.90 -18.08
N LEU A 114 -17.45 -14.42 -19.31
CA LEU A 114 -16.20 -13.78 -19.71
C LEU A 114 -15.97 -12.53 -18.85
N THR A 115 -14.78 -12.40 -18.30
CA THR A 115 -14.39 -11.21 -17.53
C THR A 115 -13.43 -10.35 -18.34
N LYS A 116 -13.71 -9.06 -18.43
CA LYS A 116 -12.82 -8.06 -19.04
C LYS A 116 -11.50 -8.02 -18.28
N CYS A 117 -10.40 -8.18 -19.02
CA CYS A 117 -9.07 -8.06 -18.46
C CYS A 117 -8.67 -6.59 -18.37
N LEU A 118 -8.13 -6.18 -17.23
CA LEU A 118 -7.76 -4.80 -16.95
C LEU A 118 -6.24 -4.60 -16.99
N ARG A 119 -5.84 -3.44 -17.49
CA ARG A 119 -4.48 -2.92 -17.32
C ARG A 119 -4.28 -2.50 -15.85
N PRO A 120 -3.02 -2.41 -15.37
CA PRO A 120 -2.74 -2.06 -13.97
C PRO A 120 -3.38 -0.75 -13.49
N GLU A 121 -3.50 0.26 -14.35
CA GLU A 121 -4.13 1.54 -14.02
C GLU A 121 -5.64 1.39 -13.84
N GLU A 122 -6.33 0.77 -14.81
CA GLU A 122 -7.76 0.47 -14.73
C GLU A 122 -8.08 -0.42 -13.52
N ALA A 123 -7.21 -1.40 -13.23
CA ALA A 123 -7.34 -2.27 -12.06
C ALA A 123 -7.28 -1.48 -10.75
N GLN A 124 -6.42 -0.45 -10.67
CA GLN A 124 -6.33 0.42 -9.51
C GLN A 124 -7.60 1.27 -9.34
N GLU A 125 -8.11 1.85 -10.42
CA GLU A 125 -9.37 2.60 -10.41
C GLU A 125 -10.56 1.73 -9.97
N VAL A 126 -10.64 0.50 -10.49
CA VAL A 126 -11.68 -0.46 -10.10
C VAL A 126 -11.53 -0.90 -8.64
N MET A 127 -10.31 -1.18 -8.17
CA MET A 127 -10.09 -1.48 -6.75
C MET A 127 -10.55 -0.32 -5.86
N GLU A 128 -10.23 0.91 -6.22
CA GLU A 128 -10.63 2.10 -5.48
C GLU A 128 -12.14 2.30 -5.48
N ALA A 129 -12.79 2.19 -6.64
CA ALA A 129 -14.23 2.32 -6.79
C ALA A 129 -14.99 1.24 -6.01
N VAL A 130 -14.57 -0.03 -6.08
CA VAL A 130 -15.25 -1.12 -5.37
C VAL A 130 -14.98 -1.06 -3.86
N HIS A 131 -13.79 -0.62 -3.45
CA HIS A 131 -13.42 -0.51 -2.04
C HIS A 131 -14.10 0.68 -1.35
N LYS A 132 -14.10 1.86 -1.98
CA LYS A 132 -14.63 3.12 -1.42
C LYS A 132 -16.08 3.42 -1.81
N GLY A 133 -16.65 2.71 -2.79
CA GLY A 133 -17.96 2.99 -3.41
C GLY A 133 -19.17 2.84 -2.48
N GLU A 134 -20.36 2.84 -3.07
CA GLU A 134 -21.67 3.23 -2.48
C GLU A 134 -22.09 2.62 -1.13
N CYS A 135 -21.49 1.51 -0.67
CA CYS A 135 -21.74 0.97 0.66
C CYS A 135 -20.56 1.09 1.65
N ARG A 136 -19.44 1.70 1.27
CA ARG A 136 -18.21 1.90 2.10
C ARG A 136 -17.85 0.69 2.96
N THR A 137 -18.02 -0.52 2.41
CA THR A 137 -17.94 -1.75 3.20
C THR A 137 -16.52 -2.08 3.70
N HIS A 138 -15.48 -1.37 3.22
CA HIS A 138 -14.08 -1.65 3.53
C HIS A 138 -13.77 -3.15 3.52
N ALA A 139 -14.32 -3.84 2.52
CA ALA A 139 -14.39 -5.29 2.52
C ALA A 139 -12.98 -5.89 2.50
N ARG A 140 -12.77 -6.96 3.30
CA ARG A 140 -11.51 -7.72 3.33
C ARG A 140 -11.11 -8.24 1.94
N GLY A 141 -9.85 -8.61 1.75
CA GLY A 141 -9.24 -8.79 0.43
C GLY A 141 -9.93 -9.85 -0.43
N ARG A 142 -10.32 -10.99 0.16
CA ARG A 142 -11.08 -12.02 -0.56
C ARG A 142 -12.45 -11.50 -1.02
N SER A 143 -13.13 -10.72 -0.18
CA SER A 143 -14.43 -10.14 -0.49
C SER A 143 -14.33 -9.06 -1.57
N LEU A 144 -13.28 -8.23 -1.54
CA LEU A 144 -12.98 -7.24 -2.57
C LEU A 144 -12.77 -7.91 -3.94
N VAL A 145 -11.91 -8.93 -3.99
CA VAL A 145 -11.65 -9.70 -5.22
C VAL A 145 -12.92 -10.34 -5.77
N MET A 146 -13.72 -10.96 -4.91
CA MET A 146 -14.97 -11.59 -5.34
C MET A 146 -15.94 -10.57 -5.96
N ARG A 147 -16.06 -9.37 -5.38
CA ARG A 147 -16.88 -8.29 -5.94
C ARG A 147 -16.38 -7.83 -7.30
N ILE A 148 -15.08 -7.64 -7.46
CA ILE A 148 -14.46 -7.25 -8.74
C ILE A 148 -14.73 -8.30 -9.82
N LEU A 149 -14.56 -9.59 -9.49
CA LEU A 149 -14.87 -10.69 -10.40
C LEU A 149 -16.36 -10.76 -10.76
N LEU A 150 -17.25 -10.51 -9.80
CA LEU A 150 -18.71 -10.47 -10.02
C LEU A 150 -19.14 -9.29 -10.90
N GLN A 151 -18.41 -8.18 -10.87
CA GLN A 151 -18.58 -7.05 -11.80
C GLN A 151 -17.99 -7.34 -13.19
N GLY A 152 -17.37 -8.50 -13.38
CA GLY A 152 -16.85 -8.93 -14.68
C GLY A 152 -15.44 -8.45 -14.98
N PHE A 153 -14.64 -8.08 -13.97
CA PHE A 153 -13.27 -7.60 -14.17
C PHE A 153 -12.22 -8.62 -13.68
N PHE A 154 -11.05 -8.64 -14.33
CA PHE A 154 -9.96 -9.55 -14.00
C PHE A 154 -8.56 -8.99 -14.32
N TRP A 155 -7.56 -9.38 -13.53
CA TRP A 155 -6.14 -9.32 -13.89
C TRP A 155 -5.33 -10.38 -13.12
N PRO A 156 -4.13 -10.79 -13.61
CA PRO A 156 -3.24 -11.68 -12.88
C PRO A 156 -2.89 -11.08 -11.52
N ASN A 157 -2.76 -11.93 -10.50
CA ASN A 157 -2.40 -11.52 -9.14
C ASN A 157 -3.41 -10.58 -8.43
N ILE A 158 -4.63 -10.45 -8.94
CA ILE A 158 -5.73 -9.69 -8.30
C ILE A 158 -5.86 -9.91 -6.78
N HIS A 159 -5.60 -11.12 -6.29
CA HIS A 159 -5.60 -11.42 -4.86
C HIS A 159 -4.51 -10.70 -4.08
N ASN A 160 -3.27 -10.72 -4.59
CA ASN A 160 -2.13 -10.07 -3.97
C ASN A 160 -2.28 -8.55 -4.06
N ASP A 161 -2.69 -8.04 -5.22
CA ASP A 161 -2.87 -6.60 -5.43
C ASP A 161 -3.98 -6.05 -4.52
N ALA A 162 -5.10 -6.77 -4.38
CA ALA A 162 -6.16 -6.39 -3.44
C ALA A 162 -5.68 -6.41 -1.98
N GLN A 163 -4.79 -7.33 -1.60
CA GLN A 163 -4.20 -7.36 -0.26
C GLN A 163 -3.31 -6.14 -0.02
N VAL A 164 -2.34 -5.89 -0.91
CA VAL A 164 -1.43 -4.75 -0.83
C VAL A 164 -2.20 -3.42 -0.85
N PHE A 165 -3.26 -3.33 -1.64
CA PHE A 165 -4.13 -2.16 -1.70
C PHE A 165 -4.78 -1.87 -0.33
N MET A 166 -5.32 -2.88 0.35
CA MET A 166 -5.92 -2.71 1.68
C MET A 166 -4.90 -2.40 2.77
N GLU A 167 -3.70 -2.99 2.71
CA GLU A 167 -2.61 -2.68 3.65
C GLU A 167 -2.24 -1.19 3.62
N LYS A 168 -2.42 -0.53 2.47
CA LYS A 168 -2.21 0.91 2.29
C LYS A 168 -3.41 1.78 2.69
N CYS A 169 -4.60 1.21 2.89
CA CYS A 169 -5.80 1.98 3.17
C CYS A 169 -5.84 2.43 4.64
N SER A 170 -5.73 3.74 4.90
CA SER A 170 -5.67 4.28 6.26
C SER A 170 -6.89 3.97 7.12
N GLN A 171 -8.12 4.02 6.58
CA GLN A 171 -9.32 3.63 7.30
C GLN A 171 -9.30 2.15 7.69
N CYS A 172 -8.93 1.26 6.75
CA CYS A 172 -8.79 -0.17 7.06
C CYS A 172 -7.71 -0.43 8.11
N GLN A 173 -6.59 0.29 8.07
CA GLN A 173 -5.53 0.17 9.09
C GLN A 173 -5.98 0.68 10.47
N TYR A 174 -6.72 1.79 10.51
CA TYR A 174 -7.23 2.38 11.74
C TYR A 174 -8.27 1.49 12.43
N TYR A 175 -9.17 0.88 11.64
CA TYR A 175 -10.23 0.01 12.14
C TYR A 175 -9.88 -1.49 12.12
N ALA A 176 -8.69 -1.87 11.65
CA ALA A 176 -8.22 -3.23 11.76
C ALA A 176 -8.15 -3.60 13.24
N ASP A 177 -8.64 -4.80 13.59
CA ASP A 177 -8.55 -5.32 14.96
C ASP A 177 -7.15 -5.04 15.51
N ILE A 178 -7.10 -4.34 16.65
CA ILE A 178 -5.87 -4.02 17.38
C ILE A 178 -5.04 -5.30 17.39
N HIS A 179 -3.89 -5.25 16.72
CA HIS A 179 -2.99 -6.38 16.63
C HIS A 179 -2.82 -6.94 18.04
N ARG A 180 -2.98 -8.25 18.18
CA ARG A 180 -2.62 -9.03 19.35
C ARG A 180 -1.13 -8.80 19.62
N GLN A 181 -0.80 -7.65 20.20
CA GLN A 181 0.48 -7.43 20.83
C GLN A 181 0.63 -8.61 21.78
N PRO A 182 1.67 -9.45 21.63
CA PRO A 182 1.86 -10.55 22.55
C PRO A 182 1.85 -9.95 23.96
N ALA A 183 1.09 -10.55 24.87
CA ALA A 183 1.02 -10.10 26.24
C ALA A 183 2.46 -9.97 26.78
N SER A 184 2.95 -8.75 26.95
CA SER A 184 4.26 -8.52 27.53
C SER A 184 4.17 -8.88 29.00
N TYR A 185 5.20 -9.52 29.56
CA TYR A 185 5.28 -9.74 31.00
C TYR A 185 5.08 -8.42 31.75
N LEU A 186 4.18 -8.43 32.74
CA LEU A 186 4.02 -7.33 33.68
C LEU A 186 5.39 -7.07 34.31
N LYS A 187 5.93 -5.86 34.13
CA LYS A 187 7.15 -5.45 34.82
C LYS A 187 6.75 -5.06 36.25
N PRO A 188 7.15 -5.84 37.28
CA PRO A 188 6.84 -5.47 38.65
C PRO A 188 7.53 -4.15 39.00
N ILE A 189 6.82 -3.29 39.75
CA ILE A 189 7.43 -2.13 40.37
C ILE A 189 8.25 -2.64 41.56
N ASN A 190 9.58 -2.61 41.43
CA ASN A 190 10.48 -3.03 42.50
C ASN A 190 10.67 -1.88 43.50
N SER A 191 10.24 -2.09 44.75
CA SER A 191 10.61 -1.25 45.89
C SER A 191 11.68 -1.98 46.70
N SER A 192 12.75 -1.30 47.11
CA SER A 192 13.88 -1.92 47.83
C SER A 192 13.84 -1.72 49.34
N TRP A 193 12.91 -0.91 49.87
CA TRP A 193 12.74 -0.68 51.30
C TRP A 193 11.28 -0.32 51.65
N PRO A 194 10.82 -0.59 52.90
CA PRO A 194 9.51 -0.19 53.37
C PRO A 194 9.25 1.30 53.17
N PHE A 195 8.01 1.65 52.81
CA PHE A 195 7.50 3.02 52.69
C PHE A 195 8.11 3.87 51.55
N ALA A 196 8.87 3.26 50.63
CA ALA A 196 9.49 3.97 49.50
C ALA A 196 8.48 4.33 48.40
N ILE A 197 7.53 3.43 48.14
CA ILE A 197 6.57 3.52 47.04
C ILE A 197 5.21 3.05 47.56
N TRP A 198 4.21 3.89 47.39
CA TRP A 198 2.83 3.61 47.77
C TRP A 198 1.93 3.59 46.54
N GLY A 199 1.02 2.61 46.47
CA GLY A 199 -0.04 2.53 45.47
C GLY A 199 -1.34 3.00 46.07
N LEU A 200 -1.92 4.05 45.49
CA LEU A 200 -3.21 4.58 45.93
C LEU A 200 -4.28 4.23 44.91
N ASP A 201 -5.43 3.74 45.39
CA ASP A 201 -6.58 3.44 44.55
C ASP A 201 -7.90 3.72 45.26
N PHE A 202 -8.95 3.94 44.48
CA PHE A 202 -10.32 4.09 44.97
C PHE A 202 -11.16 2.86 44.65
N LEU A 203 -11.81 2.32 45.67
CA LEU A 203 -12.82 1.28 45.49
C LEU A 203 -14.21 1.91 45.59
N GLY A 204 -15.01 1.83 44.53
CA GLY A 204 -16.41 2.26 44.57
C GLY A 204 -17.04 2.60 43.21
N PRO A 205 -18.32 3.04 43.23
CA PRO A 205 -19.16 3.22 44.42
C PRO A 205 -19.70 1.90 44.98
N MET A 206 -19.57 1.71 46.30
CA MET A 206 -20.10 0.60 47.08
C MET A 206 -21.53 0.88 47.57
N PRO A 207 -22.28 -0.14 48.04
CA PRO A 207 -23.52 0.07 48.78
C PRO A 207 -23.30 1.08 49.92
N THR A 208 -24.26 1.99 50.10
CA THR A 208 -24.09 3.12 51.01
C THR A 208 -24.12 2.66 52.46
N ALA A 209 -23.03 2.90 53.19
CA ALA A 209 -22.95 2.64 54.62
C ALA A 209 -23.53 3.80 55.44
N MET A 210 -23.68 3.59 56.76
CA MET A 210 -24.08 4.66 57.68
C MET A 210 -23.11 5.85 57.54
N GLY A 211 -23.66 7.07 57.40
CA GLY A 211 -22.86 8.27 57.16
C GLY A 211 -22.58 8.59 55.68
N ASN A 212 -23.31 7.98 54.74
CA ASN A 212 -23.21 8.22 53.29
C ASN A 212 -21.85 7.87 52.66
N TYR A 213 -21.04 7.05 53.33
CA TYR A 213 -19.79 6.53 52.77
C TYR A 213 -20.09 5.55 51.64
N LYS A 214 -19.46 5.76 50.48
CA LYS A 214 -19.65 4.94 49.26
C LYS A 214 -18.32 4.56 48.60
N TRP A 215 -17.22 5.12 49.05
CA TRP A 215 -15.90 4.91 48.45
C TRP A 215 -14.91 4.52 49.54
N ILE A 216 -13.88 3.77 49.17
CA ILE A 216 -12.75 3.46 50.04
C ILE A 216 -11.49 3.90 49.31
N LEU A 217 -10.73 4.81 49.92
CA LEU A 217 -9.36 5.08 49.49
C LEU A 217 -8.45 4.02 50.12
N VAL A 218 -7.69 3.32 49.31
CA VAL A 218 -6.75 2.29 49.71
C VAL A 218 -5.35 2.77 49.36
N ALA A 219 -4.42 2.70 50.29
CA ALA A 219 -3.00 2.94 50.07
C ALA A 219 -2.20 1.71 50.49
N VAL A 220 -1.40 1.19 49.57
CA VAL A 220 -0.61 -0.03 49.78
C VAL A 220 0.87 0.27 49.62
N ASP A 221 1.67 -0.02 50.65
CA ASP A 221 3.13 0.01 50.52
C ASP A 221 3.59 -1.15 49.62
N TYR A 222 4.35 -0.84 48.57
CA TYR A 222 4.74 -1.84 47.58
C TYR A 222 5.70 -2.89 48.12
N PHE A 223 6.49 -2.57 49.16
CA PHE A 223 7.48 -3.47 49.75
C PHE A 223 6.85 -4.43 50.76
N THR A 224 6.27 -3.88 51.84
CA THR A 224 5.70 -4.66 52.95
C THR A 224 4.32 -5.23 52.64
N LYS A 225 3.65 -4.71 51.61
CA LYS A 225 2.21 -4.94 51.35
C LYS A 225 1.32 -4.49 52.50
N TRP A 226 1.80 -3.58 53.35
CA TRP A 226 0.97 -2.91 54.36
C TRP A 226 -0.14 -2.10 53.70
N ILE A 227 -1.35 -2.16 54.25
CA ILE A 227 -2.54 -1.53 53.68
C ILE A 227 -3.13 -0.54 54.68
N GLU A 228 -3.28 0.70 54.25
CA GLU A 228 -4.04 1.75 54.93
C GLU A 228 -5.32 2.04 54.15
N THR A 229 -6.46 2.18 54.84
CA THR A 229 -7.74 2.43 54.18
C THR A 229 -8.55 3.51 54.88
N LYS A 230 -9.29 4.31 54.12
CA LYS A 230 -10.19 5.34 54.65
C LYS A 230 -11.52 5.36 53.89
N PRO A 231 -12.67 5.27 54.59
CA PRO A 231 -13.97 5.41 53.97
C PRO A 231 -14.23 6.87 53.58
N LEU A 232 -14.79 7.08 52.39
CA LEU A 232 -15.07 8.40 51.81
C LEU A 232 -16.48 8.48 51.21
N THR A 233 -17.08 9.66 51.29
CA THR A 233 -18.37 9.96 50.64
C THR A 233 -18.18 10.18 49.13
N HIS A 234 -17.05 10.77 48.73
CA HIS A 234 -16.68 11.05 47.34
C HIS A 234 -15.17 10.90 47.09
N PRO A 235 -14.73 10.45 45.89
CA PRO A 235 -13.33 10.31 45.53
C PRO A 235 -12.77 11.65 45.05
N THR A 236 -12.49 12.57 45.98
CA THR A 236 -11.99 13.92 45.67
C THR A 236 -10.50 14.05 45.97
N VAL A 237 -9.82 14.96 45.25
CA VAL A 237 -8.40 15.30 45.49
C VAL A 237 -8.17 15.77 46.94
N GLN A 238 -9.12 16.52 47.50
CA GLN A 238 -9.00 17.01 48.89
C GLN A 238 -9.01 15.86 49.89
N ASN A 239 -9.79 14.80 49.65
CA ASN A 239 -9.82 13.63 50.51
C ASN A 239 -8.51 12.82 50.46
N VAL A 240 -7.84 12.78 49.30
CA VAL A 240 -6.49 12.19 49.18
C VAL A 240 -5.47 13.02 49.95
N LYS A 241 -5.51 14.35 49.82
CA LYS A 241 -4.62 15.26 50.57
C LYS A 241 -4.78 15.14 52.08
N ASN A 242 -6.01 14.92 52.57
CA ASN A 242 -6.29 14.74 54.00
C ASN A 242 -5.98 13.30 54.50
N PHE A 243 -5.55 12.41 53.62
CA PHE A 243 -5.20 11.02 53.94
C PHE A 243 -3.68 10.82 53.99
N LEU A 244 -2.94 11.52 53.12
CA LEU A 244 -1.48 11.65 53.17
C LEU A 244 -1.03 12.55 54.34
#